data_AF-A0AAU2HQJ4-F1
#
_entry.id   AF-A0AAU2HQJ4-F1
#
_cell.length_a   1.000
_cell.length_b   1.000
_cell.length_c   1.000
_cell.angle_alpha   90.00
_cell.angle_beta   90.00
_cell.angle_gamma   90.00
#
_symmetry.space_group_name_H-M   'P 1'
#
loop_
_entity.id
_entity.type
_entity.pdbx_description
1 polymer ?
#
loop_
_entity_poly.entity_id
_entity_poly.type
_entity_poly.pdbx_seq_one_letter_code
_entity_poly.pdbx_strand_id
1 'polypeptide(L)' 'MVDAAEAGEEERPGGWRRVLIPIENFTHAEGEILRLRARVEVLSPPGLREQIATTARASAALYG' A
#
# COMPACT_ATOMS: atom_id res chain seq x y z
N MET A 1 -13.41 4.22 -0.16
CA MET A 1 -12.91 5.54 0.31
C MET A 1 -12.14 5.25 1.56
N VAL A 2 -10.86 5.64 1.66
CA VAL A 2 -10.11 5.44 2.89
C VAL A 2 -10.62 6.45 3.92
N ASP A 3 -11.42 5.99 4.88
CA ASP A 3 -11.79 6.80 6.04
C ASP A 3 -10.55 7.05 6.91
N ALA A 4 -10.59 8.17 7.65
CA ALA A 4 -9.48 8.88 8.29
C ALA A 4 -8.19 8.06 8.56
N ALA A 5 -7.12 8.51 7.91
CA ALA A 5 -5.75 8.03 8.08
C ALA A 5 -5.07 8.74 9.26
N GLU A 6 -4.57 7.99 10.25
CA GLU A 6 -3.74 8.55 11.32
C GLU A 6 -2.27 8.58 10.87
N ALA A 7 -1.75 9.77 10.55
CA ALA A 7 -0.38 9.94 10.08
C ALA A 7 0.60 10.19 11.22
N GLY A 8 1.65 9.37 11.29
CA GLY A 8 2.79 9.55 12.18
C GLY A 8 3.79 10.59 11.65
N GLU A 9 4.88 10.75 12.39
CA GLU A 9 6.00 11.60 12.02
C GLU A 9 6.74 11.08 10.77
N GLU A 10 7.56 11.95 10.17
CA GLU A 10 8.43 11.55 9.07
C GLU A 10 9.45 10.52 9.55
N GLU A 11 9.57 9.43 8.80
CA GLU A 11 10.36 8.28 9.23
C GLU A 11 11.46 7.90 8.23
N ARG A 12 11.35 8.32 6.97
CA ARG A 12 12.40 8.08 5.96
C ARG A 12 12.63 9.34 5.11
N PRO A 13 13.87 9.54 4.62
CA PRO A 13 14.19 10.63 3.71
C PRO A 13 13.22 10.71 2.53
N GLY A 14 12.87 11.94 2.14
CA GLY A 14 11.94 12.18 1.04
C GLY A 14 10.47 12.26 1.48
N GLY A 15 10.18 12.56 2.75
CA GLY A 15 8.83 12.88 3.20
C GLY A 15 7.92 11.69 3.50
N TRP A 16 8.49 10.48 3.63
CA TRP A 16 7.71 9.27 3.93
C TRP A 16 7.24 9.27 5.38
N ARG A 17 5.95 9.00 5.58
CA ARG A 17 5.32 8.85 6.90
C ARG A 17 4.64 7.50 6.99
N ARG A 18 4.63 6.93 8.19
CA ARG A 18 3.78 5.77 8.49
C ARG A 18 2.37 6.25 8.81
N VAL A 19 1.40 5.53 8.29
CA VAL A 19 -0.02 5.83 8.46
C VAL A 19 -0.75 4.53 8.76
N LEU A 20 -1.67 4.57 9.73
CA LEU A 20 -2.63 3.50 9.92
C LEU A 20 -3.92 3.83 9.17
N ILE A 21 -4.33 2.92 8.29
CA ILE A 21 -5.53 3.05 7.48
C ILE A 21 -6.43 1.85 7.81
N PRO A 22 -7.65 2.08 8.33
CA PRO A 22 -8.60 0.98 8.51
C PRO A 22 -8.98 0.40 7.15
N ILE A 23 -9.02 -0.93 7.06
CA ILE A 23 -9.42 -1.64 5.84
C ILE A 23 -10.62 -2.52 6.14
N GLU A 24 -11.61 -2.48 5.25
CA GLU A 24 -12.81 -3.31 5.37
C GLU A 24 -12.49 -4.78 5.02
N ASN A 25 -11.71 -4.98 3.96
CA ASN A 25 -11.22 -6.27 3.49
C ASN A 25 -9.99 -6.09 2.60
N PHE A 26 -9.28 -7.18 2.32
CA PHE A 26 -8.04 -7.13 1.54
C PHE A 26 -8.26 -6.81 0.07
N THR A 27 -9.32 -7.32 -0.56
CA THR A 27 -9.59 -7.09 -2.00
C THR A 27 -9.84 -5.61 -2.30
N HIS A 28 -10.63 -4.94 -1.46
CA HIS A 28 -10.87 -3.51 -1.59
C HIS A 28 -9.59 -2.70 -1.35
N ALA A 29 -8.85 -3.04 -0.28
CA ALA A 29 -7.59 -2.40 0.04
C ALA A 29 -6.56 -2.56 -1.09
N GLU A 30 -6.47 -3.74 -1.71
CA GLU A 30 -5.54 -4.01 -2.81
C GLU A 30 -5.75 -3.03 -3.97
N GLY A 31 -7.00 -2.88 -4.43
CA GLY A 31 -7.35 -1.97 -5.52
C GLY A 31 -7.03 -0.51 -5.24
N GLU A 32 -7.31 -0.04 -4.01
CA GLU A 32 -7.03 1.34 -3.60
C GLU A 32 -5.52 1.61 -3.48
N ILE A 33 -4.75 0.67 -2.91
CA ILE A 33 -3.30 0.80 -2.77
C ILE A 33 -2.59 0.77 -4.12
N LEU A 34 -2.99 -0.13 -5.03
CA LEU A 34 -2.36 -0.22 -6.36
C LEU A 34 -2.55 1.07 -7.19
N ARG A 35 -3.64 1.83 -6.96
CA ARG A 35 -3.85 3.14 -7.61
C ARG A 35 -2.80 4.18 -7.23
N LEU A 36 -2.23 4.09 -6.02
CA LEU A 36 -1.19 5.01 -5.54
C LEU A 36 0.20 4.71 -6.13
N ARG A 37 0.38 3.52 -6.74
CA ARG A 37 1.64 3.07 -7.35
C ARG A 37 2.81 3.11 -6.34
N ALA A 38 4.03 3.39 -6.80
CA ALA A 38 5.27 3.43 -6.01
C ALA A 38 5.35 4.59 -4.98
N ARG A 39 4.22 5.23 -4.64
CA ARG A 39 4.14 6.26 -3.60
C ARG A 39 3.66 5.73 -2.25
N VAL A 40 3.37 4.43 -2.18
CA VAL A 40 2.94 3.75 -0.95
C VAL A 40 3.66 2.41 -0.83
N GLU A 41 3.98 2.01 0.40
CA GLU A 41 4.45 0.67 0.74
C GLU A 41 3.53 0.09 1.82
N VAL A 42 3.00 -1.13 1.61
CA VAL A 42 2.24 -1.83 2.63
C VAL A 42 3.20 -2.53 3.60
N LEU A 43 3.19 -2.12 4.85
CA LEU A 43 4.00 -2.73 5.91
C LEU A 43 3.29 -3.91 6.57
N SER A 44 1.98 -3.79 6.79
CA SER A 44 1.13 -4.82 7.41
C SER A 44 -0.33 -4.61 6.98
N PRO A 45 -1.21 -5.63 7.13
CA PRO A 45 -0.89 -7.01 7.49
C PRO A 45 -0.11 -7.75 6.39
N PRO A 46 0.66 -8.81 6.72
CA PRO A 46 1.51 -9.51 5.76
C PRO A 46 0.73 -10.06 4.56
N GLY A 47 -0.49 -10.57 4.77
CA GLY A 47 -1.33 -11.07 3.68
C GLY A 47 -1.75 -10.00 2.66
N LEU A 48 -1.92 -8.73 3.08
CA LEU A 48 -2.16 -7.64 2.13
C LEU A 48 -0.88 -7.27 1.38
N ARG A 49 0.27 -7.23 2.07
CA ARG A 49 1.59 -6.99 1.46
C ARG A 49 1.89 -8.03 0.39
N GLU A 50 1.59 -9.31 0.64
CA GLU A 50 1.80 -10.41 -0.29
C GLU A 50 0.95 -10.29 -1.57
N GLN A 51 -0.32 -9.91 -1.45
CA GLN A 51 -1.20 -9.66 -2.60
C GLN A 51 -0.66 -8.53 -3.48
N ILE A 52 -0.35 -7.37 -2.87
CA ILE A 52 0.24 -6.22 -3.58
C ILE A 52 1.54 -6.60 -4.28
N ALA A 53 2.44 -7.30 -3.58
CA ALA A 53 3.72 -7.72 -4.16
C ALA A 53 3.53 -8.69 -5.34
N THR A 54 2.52 -9.57 -5.27
CA THR A 54 2.19 -10.49 -6.36
C THR A 54 1.71 -9.74 -7.59
N THR A 55 0.77 -8.81 -7.42
CA THR A 55 0.25 -7.98 -8.52
C THR A 55 1.32 -7.05 -9.11
N ALA A 56 2.19 -6.47 -8.27
CA ALA A 56 3.32 -5.66 -8.73
C ALA A 56 4.32 -6.48 -9.56
N ARG A 57 4.66 -7.71 -9.13
CA ARG A 57 5.51 -8.62 -9.90
C ARG A 57 4.89 -9.00 -11.24
N ALA A 58 3.59 -9.31 -11.27
CA ALA A 58 2.88 -9.60 -12.52
C ALA A 58 2.91 -8.39 -13.47
N SER A 59 2.72 -7.19 -12.94
CA SER A 59 2.82 -5.94 -13.73
C SER A 59 4.24 -5.73 -14.28
N ALA A 60 5.27 -5.94 -13.45
CA ALA A 60 6.66 -5.87 -13.89
C ALA A 60 7.00 -6.93 -14.94
N ALA A 61 6.43 -8.12 -14.88
CA ALA A 61 6.63 -9.15 -15.91
C ALA A 61 6.00 -8.77 -17.26
N LEU A 62 4.94 -7.96 -17.27
CA LEU A 62 4.28 -7.50 -18.50
C LEU A 62 4.97 -6.30 -19.16
N TYR A 63 5.59 -5.44 -18.36
CA TYR A 63 6.08 -4.12 -18.81
C TYR A 63 7.56 -3.85 -18.54
N GLY A 64 8.26 -4.74 -17.83
CA GLY A 64 9.65 -4.59 -17.40
C GLY A 64 10.68 -5.04 -18.43
#